data_AF-A0A6M5YW66-F1
#
_entry.id   AF-A0A6M5YW66-F1
#
_cell.length_a   1.000
_cell.length_b   1.000
_cell.length_c   1.000
_cell.angle_alpha   90.00
_cell.angle_beta   90.00
_cell.angle_gamma   90.00
#
_symmetry.space_group_name_H-M   'P 1'
#
loop_
_entity.id
_entity.type
_entity.pdbx_description
1 polymer ?
#
loop_
_entity_poly.entity_id
_entity_poly.type
_entity_poly.pdbx_seq_one_letter_code
_entity_poly.pdbx_strand_id
1 'polypeptide(L)'
;MPVIVTFDVERPTSLELNRIRGVFERLGWEHLGNTAYRYPKLHEHEAVEDWFNHVVPALMLLRAFARHAEASGRNLTKFSLDVQSSTGFNPVTGVGTLPLSGDTVPLSRPSSSGEKFGQQRLIDWIDGVTWPY
;
A
#
# COMPACT_ATOMS: atom_id res chain seq x y z
N MET A 1 -3.72 -13.17 -12.30
CA MET A 1 -2.65 -12.35 -12.90
C MET A 1 -1.72 -11.87 -11.81
N PRO A 2 -0.48 -11.49 -12.12
CA PRO A 2 0.39 -10.99 -11.08
C PRO A 2 -0.01 -9.56 -10.70
N VAL A 3 -0.16 -9.31 -9.41
CA VAL A 3 -0.08 -8.01 -8.79
C VAL A 3 1.40 -7.67 -8.62
N ILE A 4 1.86 -6.57 -9.20
CA ILE A 4 3.22 -6.09 -9.00
C ILE A 4 3.15 -4.73 -8.34
N VAL A 5 3.85 -4.56 -7.22
CA VAL A 5 4.06 -3.27 -6.60
C VAL A 5 5.52 -2.90 -6.70
N THR A 6 5.79 -1.69 -7.16
CA THR A 6 7.13 -1.11 -7.18
C THR A 6 7.07 0.25 -6.53
N PHE A 7 8.07 0.62 -5.73
CA PHE A 7 8.13 1.94 -5.13
C PHE A 7 9.57 2.40 -4.91
N ASP A 8 9.80 3.70 -4.75
CA ASP A 8 11.11 4.27 -4.44
C ASP A 8 11.03 5.02 -3.10
N VAL A 9 12.05 4.84 -2.27
CA VAL A 9 12.16 5.51 -0.96
C VAL A 9 13.40 6.41 -0.97
N GLU A 10 13.25 7.66 -0.54
CA GLU A 10 14.36 8.58 -0.38
C GLU A 10 15.18 8.23 0.87
N ARG A 11 16.49 7.99 0.68
CA ARG A 11 17.46 7.70 1.76
C ARG A 11 16.96 6.60 2.74
N PRO A 12 16.61 5.41 2.24
CA PRO A 12 16.06 4.35 3.07
C PRO A 12 17.11 3.80 4.03
N THR A 13 16.69 3.38 5.23
CA THR A 13 17.56 2.60 6.11
C THR A 13 17.44 1.12 5.81
N SER A 14 18.51 0.34 6.03
CA SER A 14 18.46 -1.12 5.89
C SER A 14 17.40 -1.75 6.79
N LEU A 15 17.14 -1.17 7.97
CA LEU A 15 16.11 -1.65 8.89
C LEU A 15 14.70 -1.53 8.30
N GLU A 16 14.36 -0.40 7.69
CA GLU A 16 13.05 -0.19 7.04
C GLU A 16 12.87 -1.11 5.85
N LEU A 17 13.88 -1.20 4.97
CA LEU A 17 13.83 -2.09 3.81
C LEU A 17 13.67 -3.55 4.22
N ASN A 18 14.40 -4.00 5.25
CA ASN A 18 14.29 -5.36 5.77
C ASN A 18 12.90 -5.64 6.37
N ARG A 19 12.30 -4.65 7.05
CA ARG A 19 10.94 -4.77 7.60
C ARG A 19 9.89 -4.86 6.49
N ILE A 20 9.95 -3.98 5.49
CA ILE A 20 9.03 -4.02 4.35
C ILE A 20 9.15 -5.36 3.63
N ARG A 21 10.38 -5.78 3.34
CA ARG A 21 10.64 -7.08 2.73
C ARG A 21 10.04 -8.23 3.53
N GLY A 22 10.32 -8.28 4.84
CA GLY A 22 9.80 -9.32 5.71
C GLY A 22 8.26 -9.36 5.78
N VAL A 23 7.60 -8.21 5.70
CA VAL A 23 6.13 -8.13 5.63
C VAL A 23 5.61 -8.71 4.32
N PHE A 24 6.13 -8.22 3.18
CA PHE A 24 5.69 -8.67 1.86
C PHE A 24 5.91 -10.17 1.69
N GLU A 25 7.09 -10.68 2.05
CA GLU A 25 7.41 -12.11 1.96
C GLU A 25 6.52 -12.97 2.87
N ARG A 26 6.18 -12.51 4.09
CA ARG A 26 5.23 -13.20 4.99
C ARG A 26 3.81 -13.23 4.43
N LEU A 27 3.43 -12.21 3.68
CA LEU A 27 2.15 -12.15 2.97
C LEU A 27 2.20 -12.88 1.62
N GLY A 28 3.22 -13.70 1.37
CA GLY A 28 3.31 -14.54 0.18
C GLY A 28 3.77 -13.81 -1.08
N TRP A 29 4.22 -12.56 -0.97
CA TRP A 29 4.80 -11.85 -2.10
C TRP A 29 6.24 -12.31 -2.37
N GLU A 30 6.64 -12.29 -3.62
CA GLU A 30 7.99 -12.54 -4.10
C GLU A 30 8.73 -11.23 -4.28
N HIS A 31 9.95 -11.14 -3.76
CA HIS A 31 10.83 -10.00 -3.99
C HIS A 31 11.46 -10.09 -5.37
N LEU A 32 11.20 -9.10 -6.23
CA LEU A 32 11.74 -9.05 -7.60
C LEU A 32 13.11 -8.34 -7.67
N GLY A 33 13.50 -7.65 -6.60
CA GLY A 33 14.70 -6.81 -6.53
C GLY A 33 14.39 -5.38 -6.07
N ASN A 34 15.34 -4.74 -5.39
CA ASN A 34 15.19 -3.41 -4.78
C ASN A 34 13.89 -3.31 -3.94
N THR A 35 12.93 -2.52 -4.40
CA THR A 35 11.65 -2.22 -3.77
C THR A 35 10.49 -2.61 -4.69
N ALA A 36 10.69 -3.68 -5.46
CA ALA A 36 9.69 -4.31 -6.32
C ALA A 36 9.28 -5.69 -5.77
N TYR A 37 7.98 -5.95 -5.72
CA TYR A 37 7.38 -7.18 -5.21
C TYR A 37 6.25 -7.65 -6.13
N ARG A 38 6.09 -8.97 -6.23
CA ARG A 38 5.07 -9.62 -7.04
C ARG A 38 4.23 -10.58 -6.22
N TYR A 39 2.94 -10.66 -6.50
CA TYR A 39 2.04 -11.67 -5.96
C TYR A 39 1.08 -12.18 -7.04
N PRO A 40 0.75 -13.48 -7.11
CA PRO A 40 1.40 -14.57 -6.38
C PRO A 40 2.82 -14.81 -6.89
N LYS A 41 3.60 -15.64 -6.16
CA LYS A 41 4.98 -15.98 -6.55
C LYS A 41 5.02 -16.71 -7.90
N LEU A 42 6.09 -16.51 -8.66
CA LEU A 42 6.31 -17.09 -10.00
C LEU A 42 6.19 -18.62 -10.06
N HIS A 43 6.56 -19.31 -8.99
CA HIS A 43 6.68 -20.78 -8.95
C HIS A 43 5.60 -21.46 -8.08
N GLU A 44 4.67 -20.70 -7.51
CA GLU A 44 3.53 -21.27 -6.79
C GLU A 44 2.38 -21.52 -7.78
N HIS A 45 1.88 -22.76 -7.82
CA HIS A 45 0.82 -23.18 -8.74
C HIS A 45 -0.44 -22.31 -8.59
N GLU A 46 -0.87 -21.72 -9.71
CA GLU A 46 -2.16 -21.06 -9.96
C GLU A 46 -2.95 -20.62 -8.73
N ALA A 47 -2.32 -19.85 -7.85
CA ALA A 47 -3.05 -19.20 -6.78
C ALA A 47 -3.91 -18.11 -7.41
N VAL A 48 -5.24 -18.27 -7.29
CA VAL A 48 -6.16 -17.14 -7.46
C VAL A 48 -5.67 -16.04 -6.52
N GLU A 49 -5.62 -14.80 -7.02
CA GLU A 49 -5.20 -13.65 -6.22
C GLU A 49 -6.07 -13.55 -4.96
N ASP A 50 -5.49 -13.78 -3.78
CA ASP A 50 -6.19 -13.55 -2.53
C ASP A 50 -6.03 -12.09 -2.09
N TRP A 51 -7.00 -11.29 -2.56
CA TRP A 51 -7.00 -9.87 -2.31
C TRP A 51 -7.16 -9.51 -0.84
N PHE A 52 -7.97 -10.24 -0.08
CA PHE A 52 -8.30 -9.86 1.29
C PHE A 52 -7.23 -10.25 2.29
N ASN A 53 -6.58 -11.40 2.10
CA ASN A 53 -5.63 -11.93 3.08
C ASN A 53 -4.18 -11.60 2.73
N HIS A 54 -3.86 -11.35 1.45
CA HIS A 54 -2.49 -11.16 1.00
C HIS A 54 -2.25 -9.79 0.35
N VAL A 55 -3.13 -9.37 -0.58
CA VAL A 55 -2.89 -8.13 -1.35
C VAL A 55 -3.22 -6.88 -0.53
N VAL A 56 -4.46 -6.74 -0.08
CA VAL A 56 -4.93 -5.57 0.70
C VAL A 56 -4.10 -5.37 1.97
N PRO A 57 -3.79 -6.39 2.77
CA PRO A 57 -2.94 -6.20 3.94
C PRO A 57 -1.55 -5.67 3.58
N ALA A 58 -0.90 -6.18 2.53
CA ALA A 58 0.40 -5.68 2.09
C ALA A 58 0.33 -4.22 1.63
N LEU A 59 -0.72 -3.85 0.89
CA LEU A 59 -0.95 -2.47 0.45
C LEU A 59 -1.27 -1.53 1.62
N MET A 60 -2.02 -1.99 2.62
CA MET A 60 -2.30 -1.21 3.84
C MET A 60 -1.04 -0.97 4.67
N LEU A 61 -0.14 -1.96 4.74
CA LEU A 61 1.16 -1.83 5.39
C LEU A 61 2.09 -0.89 4.62
N LEU A 62 2.12 -0.98 3.28
CA LEU A 62 2.83 -0.01 2.44
C LEU A 62 2.27 1.42 2.61
N ARG A 63 0.95 1.57 2.70
CA ARG A 63 0.31 2.87 3.02
C ARG A 63 0.78 3.40 4.38
N ALA A 64 0.80 2.55 5.42
CA ALA A 64 1.27 2.95 6.75
C ALA A 64 2.75 3.38 6.72
N PHE A 65 3.59 2.64 6.00
CA PHE A 65 4.98 3.01 5.78
C PHE A 65 5.10 4.35 5.04
N ALA A 66 4.34 4.58 3.97
CA ALA A 66 4.38 5.83 3.21
C ALA A 66 4.13 7.08 4.10
N ARG A 67 3.16 6.98 5.02
CA ARG A 67 2.86 8.06 5.98
C ARG A 67 3.96 8.27 7.01
N HIS A 68 4.56 7.19 7.50
CA HIS A 68 5.71 7.28 8.42
C HIS A 68 6.94 7.87 7.72
N ALA A 69 7.18 7.46 6.48
CA ALA A 69 8.23 7.97 5.61
C ALA A 69 8.12 9.49 5.44
N GLU A 70 6.91 10.00 5.18
CA GLU A 70 6.63 11.44 5.10
C GLU A 70 6.97 12.17 6.40
N ALA A 71 6.47 11.66 7.54
CA ALA A 71 6.71 12.27 8.84
C ALA A 71 8.18 12.24 9.29
N SER A 72 9.01 11.35 8.71
CA SER A 72 10.40 11.14 9.10
C SER A 72 11.44 11.61 8.06
N GLY A 73 10.98 12.26 6.98
CA GLY A 73 11.85 12.80 5.92
C GLY A 73 12.45 11.74 4.99
N ARG A 74 11.86 10.54 4.96
CA ARG A 74 12.26 9.37 4.14
C ARG A 74 11.22 9.08 3.07
N ASN A 75 10.82 10.13 2.35
CA ASN A 75 9.62 10.16 1.53
C ASN A 75 9.60 9.03 0.49
N LEU A 76 8.40 8.48 0.27
CA LEU A 76 8.13 7.63 -0.87
C LEU A 76 8.02 8.52 -2.11
N THR A 77 8.95 8.38 -3.05
CA THR A 77 9.08 9.34 -4.17
C THR A 77 8.35 8.89 -5.43
N LYS A 78 8.18 7.59 -5.62
CA LYS A 78 7.46 6.97 -6.74
C LYS A 78 6.82 5.67 -6.28
N PHE A 79 5.67 5.32 -6.83
CA PHE A 79 5.15 3.95 -6.75
C PHE A 79 4.24 3.61 -7.93
N SER A 80 4.20 2.33 -8.30
CA SER A 80 3.25 1.73 -9.23
C SER A 80 2.61 0.49 -8.61
N LEU A 81 1.33 0.28 -8.92
CA LEU A 81 0.62 -0.97 -8.70
C LEU A 81 0.08 -1.45 -10.04
N ASP A 82 0.67 -2.52 -10.56
CA ASP A 82 0.30 -3.13 -11.83
C ASP A 82 -0.59 -4.35 -11.57
N VAL A 83 -1.88 -4.21 -11.89
CA VAL A 83 -2.89 -5.28 -11.95
C VAL A 83 -3.64 -5.19 -13.29
N GLN A 84 -4.76 -5.89 -13.47
CA GLN A 84 -5.60 -5.70 -14.68
C GLN A 84 -6.31 -4.33 -14.78
N SER A 85 -5.93 -3.39 -13.91
CA SER A 85 -5.97 -1.94 -14.09
C SER A 85 -4.71 -1.37 -13.43
N SER A 86 -4.24 -0.19 -13.86
CA SER A 86 -3.06 0.45 -13.30
C SER A 86 -3.45 1.69 -12.49
N THR A 87 -2.79 1.90 -11.36
CA THR A 87 -2.86 3.15 -10.57
C THR A 87 -1.47 3.49 -10.03
N GLY A 88 -1.17 4.77 -9.88
CA GLY A 88 0.15 5.22 -9.42
C GLY A 88 0.22 6.72 -9.23
N PHE A 89 1.26 7.18 -8.52
CA PHE A 89 1.57 8.59 -8.32
C PHE A 89 2.95 8.90 -8.91
N ASN A 90 3.01 9.91 -9.78
CA ASN A 90 4.25 10.41 -10.35
C ASN A 90 4.27 11.95 -10.26
N PRO A 91 5.07 12.52 -9.34
CA PRO A 91 5.13 13.97 -9.15
C PRO A 91 5.80 14.70 -10.32
N VAL A 92 6.64 14.01 -11.11
CA VAL A 92 7.31 14.59 -12.28
C VAL A 92 6.33 14.81 -13.42
N THR A 93 5.36 13.90 -13.56
CA THR A 93 4.34 13.98 -14.63
C THR A 93 2.98 14.47 -14.14
N GLY A 94 2.81 14.71 -12.84
CA GLY A 94 1.56 15.13 -12.21
C GLY A 94 0.45 14.07 -12.23
N VAL A 95 0.79 12.79 -12.31
CA VAL A 95 -0.19 11.68 -12.35
C VAL A 95 -0.49 11.18 -10.94
N GLY A 96 -1.76 10.95 -10.63
CA GLY A 96 -2.23 10.30 -9.39
C GLY A 96 -2.15 11.14 -8.11
N THR A 97 -2.38 10.48 -6.97
CA THR A 97 -2.37 11.10 -5.63
C THR A 97 -1.67 10.17 -4.64
N LEU A 98 -0.86 10.75 -3.74
CA LEU A 98 -0.30 10.01 -2.60
C LEU A 98 -1.41 9.50 -1.66
N PRO A 99 -1.17 8.44 -0.87
CA PRO A 99 -2.08 8.05 0.19
C PRO A 99 -2.34 9.23 1.14
N LEU A 100 -3.61 9.59 1.28
CA LEU A 100 -4.07 10.71 2.11
C LEU A 100 -4.31 10.26 3.57
N SER A 101 -4.28 11.20 4.52
CA SER A 101 -4.76 10.95 5.89
C SER A 101 -6.27 10.65 5.87
N GLY A 102 -6.78 9.85 6.82
CA GLY A 102 -8.16 9.39 6.77
C GLY A 102 -9.19 10.54 6.69
N ASP A 103 -8.91 11.66 7.36
CA ASP A 103 -9.72 12.88 7.35
C ASP A 103 -9.64 13.69 6.04
N THR A 104 -8.62 13.47 5.22
CA THR A 104 -8.42 14.15 3.93
C THR A 104 -8.80 13.28 2.73
N VAL A 105 -9.11 11.99 2.93
CA VAL A 105 -9.65 11.13 1.88
C VAL A 105 -10.99 11.71 1.39
N PRO A 106 -11.18 11.91 0.08
CA PRO A 106 -12.46 12.36 -0.47
C PRO A 106 -13.49 11.23 -0.42
N LEU A 107 -14.17 11.11 0.73
CA LEU A 107 -15.22 10.12 0.95
C LEU A 107 -16.52 10.56 0.27
N SER A 108 -17.14 9.63 -0.45
CA SER A 108 -18.47 9.85 -1.02
C SER A 108 -19.54 9.76 0.07
N ARG A 109 -20.62 10.55 -0.06
CA ARG A 109 -21.78 10.43 0.81
C ARG A 109 -22.43 9.05 0.60
N PRO A 110 -22.68 8.26 1.65
CA PRO A 110 -23.35 6.98 1.50
C PRO A 110 -24.83 7.17 1.13
N SER A 111 -25.47 6.09 0.67
CA SER A 111 -26.94 6.05 0.57
C SER A 111 -27.58 6.20 1.96
N SER A 112 -28.89 6.46 2.00
CA SER A 112 -29.67 6.55 3.24
C SER A 112 -29.53 5.33 4.15
N SER A 113 -29.31 4.14 3.59
CA SER A 113 -29.06 2.91 4.36
C SER A 113 -27.65 2.86 4.97
N GLY A 114 -26.68 3.53 4.37
CA GLY A 114 -25.29 3.60 4.83
C GLY A 114 -24.98 4.77 5.76
N GLU A 115 -25.85 5.77 5.88
CA GLU A 115 -25.66 6.95 6.77
C GLU A 115 -25.49 6.57 8.25
N LYS A 116 -25.95 5.37 8.65
CA LYS A 116 -25.77 4.86 10.03
C LYS A 116 -24.35 4.39 10.32
N PHE A 117 -23.51 4.17 9.30
CA PHE A 117 -22.12 3.81 9.49
C PHE A 117 -21.31 5.06 9.87
N GLY A 118 -20.65 5.02 11.03
CA GLY A 118 -19.93 6.18 11.55
C GLY A 118 -18.69 6.51 10.73
N GLN A 119 -18.72 7.62 9.98
CA GLN A 119 -17.58 8.11 9.19
C GLN A 119 -16.30 8.25 10.02
N GLN A 120 -16.42 8.72 11.27
CA GLN A 120 -15.25 8.83 12.15
C GLN A 120 -14.59 7.46 12.40
N ARG A 121 -15.38 6.40 12.58
CA ARG A 121 -14.82 5.04 12.77
C ARG A 121 -14.11 4.54 11.52
N LEU A 122 -14.57 4.95 10.32
CA LEU A 122 -13.89 4.64 9.07
C LEU A 122 -12.55 5.36 8.98
N ILE A 123 -12.52 6.65 9.32
CA ILE A 123 -11.30 7.46 9.36
C ILE A 123 -10.31 6.86 10.35
N ASP A 124 -10.77 6.54 11.56
CA ASP A 124 -9.95 5.92 12.61
C ASP A 124 -9.43 4.55 12.18
N TRP A 125 -10.23 3.75 11.46
CA TRP A 125 -9.80 2.45 10.93
C TRP A 125 -8.77 2.60 9.80
N ILE A 126 -8.98 3.54 8.87
CA ILE A 126 -8.05 3.87 7.79
C ILE A 126 -6.69 4.26 8.38
N ASP A 127 -6.69 4.99 9.49
CA ASP A 127 -5.47 5.47 10.15
C ASP A 127 -4.92 4.52 11.23
N GLY A 128 -5.70 3.54 11.65
CA GLY A 128 -5.37 2.61 12.74
C GLY A 128 -4.29 1.57 12.41
N VAL A 129 -3.89 1.45 11.13
CA VAL A 129 -2.72 0.66 10.74
C VAL A 129 -1.49 1.57 10.81
N THR A 130 -0.72 1.47 11.89
CA THR A 130 0.41 2.35 12.20
C THR A 130 1.77 1.65 12.07
N TRP A 131 2.79 2.37 11.60
CA TRP A 131 4.19 1.93 11.65
C TRP A 131 4.91 2.46 12.91
N PRO A 132 5.92 1.76 13.47
CA PRO A 132 6.27 0.37 13.19
C PRO A 132 5.28 -0.55 13.92
N TYR A 133 4.75 -1.53 13.20
CA TYR A 133 3.95 -2.60 13.82
C TYR A 133 4.81 -3.41 14.79
#